data_AF-A0A8S0UWA9-F1
#
_entry.id   AF-A0A8S0UWA9-F1
#
_cell.length_a   1.000
_cell.length_b   1.000
_cell.length_c   1.000
_cell.angle_alpha   90.00
_cell.angle_beta   90.00
_cell.angle_gamma   90.00
#
_symmetry.space_group_name_H-M   'P 1'
#
loop_
_entity.id
_entity.type
_entity.pdbx_description
1 polymer ?
#
loop_
_entity_poly.entity_id
_entity_poly.type
_entity_poly.pdbx_seq_one_letter_code
_entity_poly.pdbx_strand_id
1 'polypeptide(L)'
;MGCSFSGLNALYDVVNGGGDVWINENRFRILRQLGEGGFAYVFLVKEVISDPSNPGISKKIRDSSHVSADGTYAMKKVLIQNSEQLELVREEIRISSQFSHPNLLPLLDHAIIAVKASQEQSWKHEAYLLFPVHLDGTLFDIANTMKAKKEFFSTSDVLQIFRQLCSGLKHMHSFETPYAHNDVKPGNVLVTYRKGQSPLAILMDFGSSRPARKQIRSRTEALQLQEWASEHCSAPFRASELWDCPSHADIDERTDIWSLGCTLFAIICIS
;
A
#
# COMPACT_ATOMS: atom_id res chain seq x y z
N MET A 1 -27.47 36.84 -13.19
CA MET A 1 -26.07 36.40 -13.05
C MET A 1 -26.08 34.89 -12.87
N GLY A 2 -26.08 34.17 -13.99
CA GLY A 2 -26.06 32.71 -14.02
C GLY A 2 -24.66 32.24 -14.38
N CYS A 3 -24.07 31.40 -13.54
CA CYS A 3 -22.87 30.64 -13.88
C CYS A 3 -23.30 29.20 -14.16
N SER A 4 -23.53 28.91 -15.43
CA SER A 4 -23.55 27.56 -15.97
C SER A 4 -22.10 27.09 -16.06
N PHE A 5 -21.69 26.19 -15.16
CA PHE A 5 -20.44 25.46 -15.33
C PHE A 5 -20.72 24.25 -16.22
N SER A 6 -20.32 24.39 -17.48
CA SER A 6 -20.35 23.36 -18.51
C SER A 6 -19.49 22.17 -18.10
N GLY A 7 -20.15 21.05 -17.80
CA GLY A 7 -19.55 19.76 -17.42
C GLY A 7 -18.81 19.02 -18.55
N LEU A 8 -18.25 19.73 -19.52
CA LEU A 8 -17.51 19.15 -20.65
C LEU A 8 -15.99 19.29 -20.50
N ASN A 9 -15.49 20.22 -19.67
CA ASN A 9 -14.05 20.34 -19.41
C ASN A 9 -13.55 19.43 -18.28
N ALA A 10 -14.45 18.92 -17.42
CA ALA A 10 -14.07 18.08 -16.27
C ALA A 10 -13.70 16.63 -16.64
N LEU A 11 -13.96 16.19 -17.87
CA LEU A 11 -13.70 14.81 -18.31
C LEU A 11 -12.32 14.61 -18.95
N TYR A 12 -11.67 15.70 -19.39
CA TYR A 12 -10.32 15.63 -19.99
C TYR A 12 -9.19 15.74 -18.95
N ASP A 13 -9.47 16.24 -17.74
CA ASP A 13 -8.46 16.46 -16.68
C ASP A 13 -8.27 15.27 -15.72
N VAL A 14 -9.17 14.28 -15.72
CA VAL A 14 -9.14 13.14 -14.78
C VAL A 14 -8.01 12.15 -15.07
N VAL A 15 -7.47 12.16 -16.29
CA VAL A 15 -6.36 11.28 -16.71
C VAL A 15 -5.02 12.02 -16.74
N ASN A 16 -4.99 13.36 -16.68
CA ASN A 16 -3.79 14.18 -16.89
C ASN A 16 -3.49 15.21 -15.76
N GLY A 17 -3.76 14.87 -14.50
CA GLY A 17 -3.10 15.54 -13.37
C GLY A 17 -3.43 17.04 -13.19
N GLY A 18 -4.66 17.45 -13.47
CA GLY A 18 -5.12 18.83 -13.33
C GLY A 18 -6.34 18.98 -12.43
N GLY A 19 -6.29 18.50 -11.18
CA GLY A 19 -7.46 18.56 -10.30
C GLY A 19 -7.10 18.63 -8.82
N ASP A 20 -7.96 19.31 -8.06
CA ASP A 20 -7.90 19.29 -6.60
C ASP A 20 -8.89 18.25 -6.07
N VAL A 21 -8.48 17.52 -5.04
CA VAL A 21 -9.23 16.46 -4.36
C VAL A 21 -9.37 16.81 -2.89
N TRP A 22 -10.49 16.44 -2.30
CA TRP A 22 -10.75 16.61 -0.88
C TRP A 22 -10.74 15.27 -0.17
N ILE A 23 -9.95 15.17 0.88
CA ILE A 23 -9.98 14.04 1.82
C ILE A 23 -10.40 14.65 3.15
N ASN A 24 -11.63 14.35 3.57
CA ASN A 24 -12.28 14.99 4.70
C ASN A 24 -12.27 16.53 4.55
N GLU A 25 -11.61 17.23 5.47
CA GLU A 25 -11.52 18.70 5.52
C GLU A 25 -10.30 19.24 4.78
N ASN A 26 -9.42 18.37 4.27
CA ASN A 26 -8.14 18.74 3.70
C ASN A 26 -8.19 18.70 2.17
N ARG A 27 -7.70 19.78 1.54
CA ARG A 27 -7.62 19.91 0.08
C ARG A 27 -6.22 19.56 -0.40
N PHE A 28 -6.15 18.74 -1.42
CA PHE A 28 -4.91 18.35 -2.07
C PHE A 28 -4.97 18.62 -3.56
N ARG A 29 -3.88 19.12 -4.14
CA ARG A 29 -3.70 19.24 -5.59
C ARG A 29 -2.99 18.02 -6.11
N ILE A 30 -3.54 17.38 -7.13
CA ILE A 30 -2.87 16.29 -7.84
C ILE A 30 -1.74 16.89 -8.68
N LEU A 31 -0.51 16.38 -8.51
CA LEU A 31 0.66 16.84 -9.25
C LEU A 31 0.99 15.93 -10.42
N ARG A 32 1.03 14.61 -10.17
CA ARG A 32 1.29 13.59 -11.19
C ARG A 32 0.90 12.21 -10.69
N GLN A 33 0.70 11.27 -11.61
CA GLN A 33 0.56 9.86 -11.29
C GLN A 33 1.93 9.25 -10.96
N LEU A 34 1.96 8.38 -9.94
CA LEU A 34 3.12 7.59 -9.51
C LEU A 34 3.02 6.14 -9.99
N GLY A 35 1.81 5.59 -10.07
CA GLY A 35 1.59 4.20 -10.50
C GLY A 35 0.11 3.86 -10.69
N GLU A 36 -0.15 2.68 -11.22
CA GLU A 36 -1.47 2.11 -11.48
C GLU A 36 -1.44 0.60 -11.32
N GLY A 37 -2.55 0.04 -10.82
CA GLY A 37 -2.79 -1.40 -10.76
C GLY A 37 -4.28 -1.71 -10.66
N GLY A 38 -4.82 -2.41 -11.66
CA GLY A 38 -6.24 -2.77 -11.69
C GLY A 38 -7.15 -1.54 -11.62
N PHE A 39 -7.91 -1.43 -10.53
CA PHE A 39 -8.82 -0.29 -10.26
C PHE A 39 -8.21 0.76 -9.30
N ALA A 40 -6.92 0.66 -9.00
CA ALA A 40 -6.22 1.54 -8.09
C ALA A 40 -5.16 2.38 -8.82
N TYR A 41 -5.12 3.66 -8.49
CA TYR A 41 -4.20 4.65 -9.05
C TYR A 41 -3.48 5.35 -7.91
N VAL A 42 -2.18 5.54 -8.01
CA VAL A 42 -1.39 6.25 -7.00
C VAL A 42 -0.93 7.58 -7.58
N PHE A 43 -1.19 8.67 -6.86
CA PHE A 43 -0.83 10.01 -7.27
C PHE A 43 0.08 10.67 -6.24
N LEU A 44 1.01 11.50 -6.74
CA LEU A 44 1.69 12.49 -5.94
C LEU A 44 0.74 13.68 -5.78
N VAL A 45 0.45 14.05 -4.55
CA VAL A 45 -0.45 15.16 -4.24
C VAL A 45 0.25 16.16 -3.33
N LYS A 46 -0.16 17.43 -3.40
CA LYS A 46 0.33 18.49 -2.54
C LYS A 46 -0.81 19.11 -1.75
N GLU A 47 -0.64 19.20 -0.44
CA GLU A 47 -1.61 19.88 0.42
C GLU A 47 -1.74 21.36 0.03
N VAL A 48 -2.98 21.81 -0.11
CA VAL A 48 -3.31 23.20 -0.42
C VAL A 48 -3.87 23.83 0.86
N ILE A 49 -3.03 24.60 1.55
CA ILE A 49 -3.44 25.36 2.74
C ILE A 49 -4.20 26.59 2.26
N SER A 50 -5.53 26.47 2.19
CA SER A 50 -6.41 27.56 1.73
C SER A 50 -6.74 28.57 2.83
N ASP A 51 -6.64 28.17 4.10
CA ASP A 51 -7.01 29.00 5.25
C ASP A 51 -5.88 28.93 6.31
N PRO A 52 -5.29 30.07 6.71
CA PRO A 52 -4.30 30.12 7.80
C PRO A 52 -4.80 29.56 9.14
N SER A 53 -6.12 29.50 9.34
CA SER A 53 -6.75 28.94 10.54
C SER A 53 -6.90 27.41 10.48
N ASN A 54 -6.89 26.80 9.29
CA ASN A 54 -6.87 25.36 9.16
C ASN A 54 -5.42 24.87 9.36
N PRO A 55 -5.14 24.11 10.44
CA PRO A 55 -3.79 23.65 10.73
C PRO A 55 -3.22 22.66 9.70
N GLY A 56 -4.03 22.18 8.76
CA GLY A 56 -3.67 21.16 7.79
C GLY A 56 -3.51 19.78 8.43
N ILE A 57 -3.22 18.79 7.59
CA ILE A 57 -3.01 17.41 8.02
C ILE A 57 -1.75 17.25 8.87
N SER A 58 -0.76 18.13 8.69
CA SER A 58 0.49 18.13 9.45
C SER A 58 0.31 18.14 10.98
N LYS A 59 -0.75 18.76 11.52
CA LYS A 59 -1.05 18.73 12.96
C LYS A 59 -1.86 17.51 13.41
N LYS A 60 -2.53 16.80 12.49
CA LYS A 60 -3.24 15.55 12.78
C LYS A 60 -2.28 14.35 12.80
N ILE A 61 -1.16 14.45 12.06
CA ILE A 61 -0.13 13.41 11.99
C ILE A 61 0.71 13.41 13.28
N ARG A 62 0.73 12.26 13.97
CA ARG A 62 1.44 12.11 15.26
C ARG A 62 2.96 12.09 15.13
N ASP A 63 3.47 11.50 14.04
CA ASP A 63 4.90 11.39 13.78
C ASP A 63 5.31 12.39 12.69
N SER A 64 6.07 13.41 13.09
CA SER A 64 6.55 14.46 12.19
C SER A 64 7.41 13.95 11.04
N SER A 65 7.98 12.74 11.13
CA SER A 65 8.77 12.14 10.05
C SER A 65 7.92 11.72 8.83
N HIS A 66 6.59 11.65 9.00
CA HIS A 66 5.63 11.38 7.94
C HIS A 66 5.14 12.65 7.23
N VAL A 67 5.46 13.83 7.76
CA VAL A 67 5.13 15.11 7.16
C VAL A 67 6.23 15.49 6.18
N SER A 68 5.90 15.60 4.89
CA SER A 68 6.86 16.13 3.92
C SER A 68 7.10 17.62 4.16
N ALA A 69 8.36 18.06 4.05
CA ALA A 69 8.74 19.45 4.23
C ALA A 69 8.06 20.41 3.23
N ASP A 70 7.71 19.92 2.05
CA ASP A 70 7.04 20.69 0.99
C ASP A 70 5.53 20.44 0.91
N GLY A 71 4.96 19.69 1.87
CA GLY A 71 3.55 19.35 1.95
C GLY A 71 3.09 18.32 0.90
N THR A 72 4.00 17.51 0.36
CA THR A 72 3.65 16.44 -0.58
C THR A 72 3.38 15.09 0.09
N TYR A 73 2.48 14.32 -0.51
CA TYR A 73 2.00 13.03 -0.03
C TYR A 73 1.72 12.09 -1.20
N ALA A 74 1.60 10.79 -0.92
CA ALA A 74 1.11 9.81 -1.88
C ALA A 74 -0.38 9.52 -1.60
N MET A 75 -1.21 9.57 -2.63
CA MET A 75 -2.64 9.30 -2.52
C MET A 75 -3.01 8.11 -3.43
N LYS A 76 -3.50 7.03 -2.83
CA LYS A 76 -4.10 5.89 -3.55
C LYS A 76 -5.59 6.20 -3.75
N LYS A 77 -6.03 6.29 -5.00
CA LYS A 77 -7.43 6.36 -5.43
C LYS A 77 -7.87 4.98 -5.90
N VAL A 78 -8.96 4.45 -5.35
CA VAL A 78 -9.54 3.16 -5.74
C VAL A 78 -10.94 3.36 -6.29
N LEU A 79 -11.21 2.84 -7.48
CA LEU A 79 -12.53 2.83 -8.11
C LEU A 79 -13.29 1.57 -7.67
N ILE A 80 -14.49 1.74 -7.10
CA ILE A 80 -15.24 0.65 -6.45
C ILE A 80 -16.56 0.42 -7.20
N GLN A 81 -16.70 -0.76 -7.80
CA GLN A 81 -17.82 -1.12 -8.66
C GLN A 81 -18.93 -1.87 -7.92
N ASN A 82 -18.56 -2.69 -6.93
CA ASN A 82 -19.49 -3.56 -6.21
C ASN A 82 -19.26 -3.53 -4.70
N SER A 83 -20.16 -4.17 -3.95
CA SER A 83 -20.11 -4.20 -2.48
C SER A 83 -18.95 -5.02 -1.92
N GLU A 84 -18.47 -6.01 -2.66
CA GLU A 84 -17.34 -6.85 -2.25
C GLU A 84 -16.03 -6.06 -2.27
N GLN A 85 -15.75 -5.33 -3.36
CA GLN A 85 -14.62 -4.40 -3.45
C GLN A 85 -14.68 -3.33 -2.37
N LEU A 86 -15.88 -2.82 -2.06
CA LEU A 86 -16.06 -1.85 -0.98
C LEU A 86 -15.63 -2.43 0.38
N GLU A 87 -15.98 -3.68 0.66
CA GLU A 87 -15.61 -4.34 1.90
C GLU A 87 -14.11 -4.61 1.98
N LEU A 88 -13.49 -5.04 0.88
CA LEU A 88 -12.02 -5.20 0.80
C LEU A 88 -11.28 -3.90 1.10
N VAL A 89 -11.74 -2.77 0.54
CA VAL A 89 -11.15 -1.45 0.82
C VAL A 89 -11.38 -1.01 2.26
N ARG A 90 -12.57 -1.26 2.83
CA ARG A 90 -12.86 -0.99 4.25
C ARG A 90 -11.93 -1.79 5.17
N GLU A 91 -11.71 -3.05 4.83
CA GLU A 91 -10.82 -3.92 5.59
C GLU A 91 -9.36 -3.47 5.48
N GLU A 92 -8.88 -3.11 4.28
CA GLU A 92 -7.55 -2.52 4.08
C GLU A 92 -7.36 -1.27 4.95
N ILE A 93 -8.34 -0.37 4.98
CA ILE A 93 -8.33 0.84 5.82
C ILE A 93 -8.30 0.47 7.30
N ARG A 94 -9.15 -0.47 7.73
CA ARG A 94 -9.25 -0.91 9.13
C ARG A 94 -7.93 -1.53 9.61
N ILE A 95 -7.31 -2.38 8.80
CA ILE A 95 -6.04 -3.02 9.10
C ILE A 95 -4.91 -1.99 9.11
N SER A 96 -4.78 -1.17 8.07
CA SER A 96 -3.73 -0.16 7.96
C SER A 96 -3.77 0.84 9.13
N SER A 97 -4.97 1.16 9.63
CA SER A 97 -5.15 2.07 10.77
C SER A 97 -4.70 1.50 12.12
N GLN A 98 -4.50 0.19 12.24
CA GLN A 98 -4.05 -0.46 13.47
C GLN A 98 -2.53 -0.42 13.65
N PHE A 99 -1.78 -0.28 12.56
CA PHE A 99 -0.33 -0.41 12.60
C PHE A 99 0.35 0.94 12.85
N SER A 100 1.27 0.96 13.80
CA SER A 100 2.11 2.13 14.09
C SER A 100 3.53 1.66 14.34
N HIS A 101 4.33 1.66 13.28
CA HIS A 101 5.70 1.16 13.31
C HIS A 101 6.53 1.81 12.18
N PRO A 102 7.81 2.19 12.40
CA PRO A 102 8.62 2.90 11.41
C PRO A 102 8.88 2.13 10.10
N ASN A 103 8.71 0.80 10.11
CA ASN A 103 8.89 -0.07 8.94
C ASN A 103 7.57 -0.56 8.33
N LEU A 104 6.43 0.05 8.70
CA LEU A 104 5.12 -0.20 8.10
C LEU A 104 4.56 1.14 7.61
N LEU A 105 4.05 1.19 6.39
CA LEU A 105 3.55 2.45 5.81
C LEU A 105 2.28 2.90 6.56
N PRO A 106 2.29 4.05 7.25
CA PRO A 106 1.12 4.50 8.00
C PRO A 106 0.06 5.08 7.07
N LEU A 107 -1.21 4.78 7.35
CA LEU A 107 -2.34 5.48 6.76
C LEU A 107 -2.56 6.82 7.48
N LEU A 108 -2.34 7.94 6.78
CA LEU A 108 -2.44 9.28 7.37
C LEU A 108 -3.88 9.79 7.43
N ASP A 109 -4.64 9.55 6.37
CA ASP A 109 -6.05 9.92 6.25
C ASP A 109 -6.73 9.07 5.18
N HIS A 110 -8.06 9.01 5.21
CA HIS A 110 -8.83 8.32 4.18
C HIS A 110 -10.24 8.89 4.04
N ALA A 111 -10.84 8.66 2.87
CA ALA A 111 -12.25 8.95 2.62
C ALA A 111 -12.83 7.94 1.64
N ILE A 112 -14.10 7.58 1.83
CA ILE A 112 -14.88 6.83 0.84
C ILE A 112 -16.07 7.71 0.45
N ILE A 113 -16.18 8.03 -0.83
CA ILE A 113 -17.24 8.88 -1.37
C ILE A 113 -18.12 8.10 -2.33
N ALA A 114 -19.43 8.34 -2.26
CA ALA A 114 -20.36 7.87 -3.28
C ALA A 114 -20.28 8.77 -4.50
N VAL A 115 -20.19 8.16 -5.69
CA VAL A 115 -20.16 8.89 -6.97
C VAL A 115 -21.53 8.81 -7.61
N LYS A 116 -21.99 9.92 -8.20
CA LYS A 116 -23.24 9.93 -8.97
C LYS A 116 -23.06 9.06 -10.20
N ALA A 117 -23.93 8.07 -10.36
CA ALA A 117 -23.95 7.24 -11.56
C ALA A 117 -24.12 8.13 -12.81
N SER A 118 -23.12 8.11 -13.69
CA SER A 118 -23.22 8.67 -15.04
C SER A 118 -23.37 7.53 -16.03
N GLN A 119 -23.95 7.79 -17.21
CA GLN A 119 -24.20 6.74 -18.21
C GLN A 119 -22.92 6.06 -18.73
N GLU A 120 -21.74 6.64 -18.46
CA GLU A 120 -20.43 6.15 -18.92
C GLU A 120 -19.56 5.56 -17.79
N GLN A 121 -19.94 5.71 -16.51
CA GLN A 121 -19.12 5.24 -15.37
C GLN A 121 -19.74 4.02 -14.69
N SER A 122 -18.92 2.97 -14.54
CA SER A 122 -19.33 1.69 -13.94
C SER A 122 -19.11 1.61 -12.43
N TRP A 123 -18.39 2.56 -11.81
CA TRP A 123 -18.12 2.56 -10.37
C TRP A 123 -19.13 3.39 -9.57
N LYS A 124 -19.43 2.94 -8.35
CA LYS A 124 -20.42 3.54 -7.44
C LYS A 124 -19.76 4.33 -6.31
N HIS A 125 -18.55 3.94 -5.92
CA HIS A 125 -17.78 4.62 -4.90
C HIS A 125 -16.35 4.87 -5.37
N GLU A 126 -15.72 5.85 -4.76
CA GLU A 126 -14.28 6.08 -4.83
C GLU A 126 -13.73 6.10 -3.42
N ALA A 127 -12.61 5.43 -3.20
CA ALA A 127 -11.85 5.55 -1.97
C ALA A 127 -10.53 6.29 -2.20
N TYR A 128 -10.15 7.10 -1.23
CA TYR A 128 -8.92 7.86 -1.19
C TYR A 128 -8.18 7.49 0.09
N LEU A 129 -6.95 7.00 -0.05
CA LEU A 129 -6.07 6.66 1.07
C LEU A 129 -4.80 7.51 0.94
N LEU A 130 -4.43 8.22 1.99
CA LEU A 130 -3.30 9.14 2.00
C LEU A 130 -2.14 8.58 2.83
N PHE A 131 -0.93 8.65 2.27
CA PHE A 131 0.29 8.09 2.85
C PHE A 131 1.45 9.10 2.78
N PRO A 132 2.49 8.93 3.60
CA PRO A 132 3.76 9.61 3.38
C PRO A 132 4.31 9.27 2.00
N VAL A 133 4.93 10.24 1.34
CA VAL A 133 5.56 10.01 0.03
C VAL A 133 6.98 9.48 0.18
N HIS A 134 7.31 8.43 -0.58
CA HIS A 134 8.65 7.86 -0.68
C HIS A 134 9.06 7.83 -2.16
N LEU A 135 9.88 8.81 -2.57
CA LEU A 135 10.20 9.05 -3.99
C LEU A 135 11.35 8.20 -4.55
N ASP A 136 12.14 7.55 -3.68
CA ASP A 136 13.21 6.64 -4.11
C ASP A 136 12.66 5.31 -4.68
N GLY A 137 11.34 5.11 -4.60
CA GLY A 137 10.64 3.98 -5.20
C GLY A 137 10.67 2.73 -4.34
N THR A 138 10.30 1.62 -4.97
CA THR A 138 10.27 0.30 -4.34
C THR A 138 11.63 -0.39 -4.42
N LEU A 139 11.82 -1.40 -3.57
CA LEU A 139 12.99 -2.26 -3.62
C LEU A 139 13.10 -2.98 -4.97
N PHE A 140 11.98 -3.27 -5.63
CA PHE A 140 11.93 -3.79 -7.00
C PHE A 140 12.49 -2.78 -8.02
N ASP A 141 12.07 -1.52 -7.96
CA ASP A 141 12.54 -0.46 -8.88
C ASP A 141 14.05 -0.24 -8.75
N ILE A 142 14.54 -0.22 -7.50
CA ILE A 142 15.96 -0.07 -7.21
C ILE A 142 16.73 -1.28 -7.70
N ALA A 143 16.25 -2.51 -7.45
CA ALA A 143 16.90 -3.72 -7.92
C ALA A 143 17.00 -3.78 -9.45
N ASN A 144 15.94 -3.37 -10.18
CA ASN A 144 15.97 -3.28 -11.64
C ASN A 144 16.98 -2.23 -12.13
N THR A 145 17.05 -1.08 -11.46
CA THR A 145 18.02 -0.02 -11.77
C THR A 145 19.45 -0.50 -11.57
N MET A 146 19.74 -1.18 -10.46
CA MET A 146 21.04 -1.77 -10.18
C MET A 146 21.41 -2.84 -11.20
N LYS A 147 20.48 -3.74 -11.53
CA LYS A 147 20.69 -4.76 -12.57
C LYS A 147 21.08 -4.16 -13.92
N ALA A 148 20.37 -3.11 -14.36
CA ALA A 148 20.68 -2.41 -15.60
C ALA A 148 22.10 -1.80 -15.60
N LYS A 149 22.58 -1.38 -14.43
CA LYS A 149 23.92 -0.84 -14.21
C LYS A 149 24.98 -1.91 -13.89
N LYS A 150 24.59 -3.19 -13.73
CA LYS A 150 25.43 -4.27 -13.22
C LYS A 150 26.02 -3.96 -11.82
N GLU A 151 25.23 -3.28 -11.01
CA GLU A 151 25.52 -2.96 -9.62
C GLU A 151 24.78 -3.93 -8.69
N PHE A 152 25.21 -3.98 -7.43
CA PHE A 152 24.64 -4.86 -6.42
C PHE A 152 24.40 -4.08 -5.14
N PHE A 153 23.39 -4.49 -4.37
CA PHE A 153 23.26 -4.02 -3.00
C PHE A 153 24.48 -4.44 -2.19
N SER A 154 24.98 -3.54 -1.34
CA SER A 154 25.99 -3.92 -0.37
C SER A 154 25.40 -4.92 0.64
N THR A 155 26.21 -5.85 1.15
CA THR A 155 25.76 -6.77 2.20
C THR A 155 25.21 -6.03 3.42
N SER A 156 25.79 -4.87 3.75
CA SER A 156 25.30 -4.01 4.82
C SER A 156 23.87 -3.54 4.55
N ASP A 157 23.58 -3.02 3.35
CA ASP A 157 22.25 -2.54 3.00
C ASP A 157 21.22 -3.67 2.99
N VAL A 158 21.57 -4.83 2.43
CA VAL A 158 20.72 -6.03 2.45
C VAL A 158 20.34 -6.41 3.88
N LEU A 159 21.31 -6.48 4.79
CA LEU A 159 21.07 -6.83 6.19
C LEU A 159 20.24 -5.76 6.92
N GLN A 160 20.46 -4.47 6.62
CA GLN A 160 19.67 -3.39 7.21
C GLN A 160 18.22 -3.41 6.74
N ILE A 161 17.98 -3.64 5.45
CA ILE A 161 16.64 -3.80 4.88
C ILE A 161 15.95 -5.01 5.50
N PHE A 162 16.62 -6.16 5.52
CA PHE A 162 16.07 -7.39 6.09
C PHE A 162 15.70 -7.23 7.57
N ARG A 163 16.58 -6.65 8.38
CA ARG A 163 16.31 -6.37 9.80
C ARG A 163 15.07 -5.51 10.00
N GLN A 164 14.90 -4.49 9.16
CA GLN A 164 13.77 -3.57 9.22
C GLN A 164 12.45 -4.25 8.84
N LEU A 165 12.45 -5.07 7.79
CA LEU A 165 11.28 -5.88 7.41
C LEU A 165 10.91 -6.88 8.51
N CYS A 166 11.89 -7.55 9.12
CA CYS A 166 11.67 -8.39 10.30
C CYS A 166 11.01 -7.60 11.45
N SER A 167 11.43 -6.37 11.70
CA SER A 167 10.84 -5.52 12.74
C SER A 167 9.38 -5.17 12.43
N GLY A 168 9.08 -4.81 11.18
CA GLY A 168 7.71 -4.53 10.74
C GLY A 168 6.79 -5.75 10.82
N LEU A 169 7.23 -6.90 10.32
CA LEU A 169 6.46 -8.15 10.41
C LEU A 169 6.28 -8.59 11.87
N LYS A 170 7.33 -8.52 12.70
CA LYS A 170 7.22 -8.80 14.14
C LYS A 170 6.15 -7.93 14.79
N HIS A 171 6.06 -6.64 14.44
CA HIS A 171 5.01 -5.76 14.94
C HIS A 171 3.63 -6.33 14.61
N MET A 172 3.33 -6.62 13.34
CA MET A 172 2.04 -7.20 12.91
C MET A 172 1.73 -8.55 13.57
N HIS A 173 2.74 -9.42 13.68
CA HIS A 173 2.61 -10.77 14.23
C HIS A 173 2.44 -10.78 15.75
N SER A 174 2.79 -9.68 16.44
CA SER A 174 2.75 -9.58 17.91
C SER A 174 1.44 -9.02 18.48
N PHE A 175 0.47 -8.69 17.63
CA PHE A 175 -0.87 -8.24 18.07
C PHE A 175 -1.59 -9.37 18.81
N GLU A 176 -2.55 -9.01 19.66
CA GLU A 176 -3.43 -9.98 20.33
C GLU A 176 -4.12 -10.91 19.33
N THR A 177 -4.59 -10.32 18.21
CA THR A 177 -4.90 -11.06 16.99
C THR A 177 -3.79 -10.81 15.97
N PRO A 178 -2.86 -11.77 15.77
CA PRO A 178 -1.78 -11.64 14.81
C PRO A 178 -2.33 -11.45 13.39
N TYR A 179 -1.72 -10.55 12.62
CA TYR A 179 -2.05 -10.34 11.21
C TYR A 179 -0.89 -10.81 10.33
N ALA A 180 -1.18 -11.56 9.27
CA ALA A 180 -0.22 -11.87 8.23
C ALA A 180 -0.38 -10.88 7.07
N HIS A 181 0.72 -10.46 6.46
CA HIS A 181 0.71 -9.56 5.31
C HIS A 181 0.29 -10.27 4.02
N ASN A 182 0.74 -11.51 3.82
CA ASN A 182 0.46 -12.41 2.68
C ASN A 182 0.93 -11.95 1.29
N ASP A 183 1.60 -10.82 1.17
CA ASP A 183 2.14 -10.32 -0.11
C ASP A 183 3.47 -9.57 0.08
N VAL A 184 4.35 -10.11 0.93
CA VAL A 184 5.70 -9.58 1.12
C VAL A 184 6.53 -9.88 -0.13
N LYS A 185 6.92 -8.83 -0.84
CA LYS A 185 7.72 -8.90 -2.07
C LYS A 185 8.50 -7.60 -2.27
N PRO A 186 9.57 -7.57 -3.10
CA PRO A 186 10.31 -6.33 -3.36
C PRO A 186 9.44 -5.17 -3.85
N GLY A 187 8.36 -5.45 -4.59
CA GLY A 187 7.42 -4.42 -5.06
C GLY A 187 6.58 -3.76 -3.97
N ASN A 188 6.45 -4.40 -2.80
CA ASN A 188 5.70 -3.88 -1.65
C ASN A 188 6.63 -3.34 -0.55
N VAL A 189 7.91 -3.12 -0.85
CA VAL A 189 8.88 -2.52 0.08
C VAL A 189 9.33 -1.19 -0.50
N LEU A 190 8.90 -0.09 0.11
CA LEU A 190 9.44 1.23 -0.18
C LEU A 190 10.81 1.37 0.47
N VAL A 191 11.71 2.07 -0.22
CA VAL A 191 13.04 2.40 0.31
C VAL A 191 13.16 3.92 0.38
N THR A 192 13.90 4.43 1.35
CA THR A 192 14.26 5.84 1.43
C THR A 192 15.70 6.00 1.84
N TYR A 193 16.45 6.76 1.04
CA TYR A 193 17.85 7.08 1.31
C TYR A 193 17.95 8.47 1.93
N ARG A 194 18.62 8.54 3.09
CA ARG A 194 18.96 9.81 3.73
C ARG A 194 20.47 9.93 3.84
N LYS A 195 21.00 11.11 3.57
CA LYS A 195 22.45 11.35 3.57
C LYS A 195 23.05 10.96 4.91
N GLY A 196 24.02 10.04 4.88
CA GLY A 196 24.72 9.55 6.08
C GLY A 196 23.93 8.57 6.94
N GLN A 197 22.80 8.04 6.45
CA GLN A 197 22.00 7.03 7.15
C GLN A 197 21.88 5.77 6.29
N SER A 198 21.65 4.63 6.94
CA SER A 198 21.27 3.39 6.27
C SER A 198 19.92 3.55 5.55
N PRO A 199 19.66 2.77 4.48
CA PRO A 199 18.36 2.80 3.80
C PRO A 199 17.24 2.46 4.78
N LEU A 200 16.20 3.30 4.79
CA LEU A 200 14.96 3.03 5.52
C LEU A 200 14.07 2.15 4.64
N ALA A 201 13.68 0.97 5.13
CA ALA A 201 12.78 0.05 4.44
C ALA A 201 11.39 0.07 5.10
N ILE A 202 10.34 0.20 4.30
CA ILE A 202 8.97 0.35 4.76
C ILE A 202 8.09 -0.59 3.96
N LEU A 203 7.44 -1.53 4.65
CA LEU A 203 6.49 -2.46 4.04
C LEU A 203 5.16 -1.72 3.82
N MET A 204 4.57 -1.89 2.64
CA MET A 204 3.32 -1.26 2.22
C MET A 204 2.34 -2.29 1.66
N ASP A 205 1.11 -1.82 1.40
CA ASP A 205 0.03 -2.59 0.78
C ASP A 205 -0.55 -3.71 1.65
N PHE A 206 -1.45 -3.32 2.55
CA PHE A 206 -2.14 -4.23 3.46
C PHE A 206 -3.44 -4.81 2.86
N GLY A 207 -3.66 -4.69 1.55
CA GLY A 207 -4.88 -5.18 0.89
C GLY A 207 -5.08 -6.70 0.98
N SER A 208 -3.99 -7.47 1.10
CA SER A 208 -4.00 -8.92 1.30
C SER A 208 -3.85 -9.33 2.77
N SER A 209 -3.76 -8.36 3.69
CA SER A 209 -3.58 -8.65 5.10
C SER A 209 -4.85 -9.20 5.72
N ARG A 210 -4.70 -10.19 6.62
CA ARG A 210 -5.81 -10.80 7.35
C ARG A 210 -5.32 -11.44 8.65
N PRO A 211 -6.20 -11.85 9.58
CA PRO A 211 -5.79 -12.64 10.74
C PRO A 211 -4.92 -13.84 10.30
N ALA A 212 -3.74 -13.95 10.89
CA ALA A 212 -2.69 -14.85 10.43
C ALA A 212 -3.06 -16.33 10.64
N ARG A 213 -3.65 -16.63 11.80
CA ARG A 213 -3.87 -17.99 12.27
C ARG A 213 -5.21 -18.53 11.79
N LYS A 214 -5.17 -19.50 10.88
CA LYS A 214 -6.34 -20.20 10.36
C LYS A 214 -6.19 -21.70 10.58
N GLN A 215 -7.15 -22.27 11.31
CA GLN A 215 -7.28 -23.70 11.49
C GLN A 215 -8.01 -24.28 10.27
N ILE A 216 -7.35 -25.16 9.53
CA ILE A 216 -7.95 -25.89 8.43
C ILE A 216 -8.35 -27.28 8.93
N ARG A 217 -9.64 -27.60 8.81
CA ARG A 217 -10.26 -28.82 9.34
C ARG A 217 -11.05 -29.60 8.29
N SER A 218 -11.07 -29.12 7.05
CA SER A 218 -11.71 -29.82 5.93
C SER A 218 -11.01 -29.55 4.60
N ARG A 219 -11.25 -30.42 3.61
CA ARG A 219 -10.76 -30.21 2.25
C ARG A 219 -11.37 -28.95 1.62
N THR A 220 -12.61 -28.63 1.92
CA THR A 220 -13.29 -27.42 1.43
C THR A 220 -12.61 -26.16 1.94
N GLU A 221 -12.29 -26.08 3.23
CA GLU A 221 -11.57 -24.95 3.81
C GLU A 221 -10.16 -24.78 3.22
N ALA A 222 -9.49 -25.90 2.95
CA ALA A 222 -8.19 -25.90 2.29
C ALA A 222 -8.28 -25.34 0.86
N LEU A 223 -9.26 -25.79 0.08
CA LEU A 223 -9.48 -25.29 -1.28
C LEU A 223 -9.84 -23.80 -1.30
N GLN A 224 -10.70 -23.34 -0.39
CA GLN A 224 -11.02 -21.92 -0.25
C GLN A 224 -9.79 -21.07 0.10
N LEU A 225 -8.91 -21.57 0.99
CA LEU A 225 -7.67 -20.87 1.30
C LEU A 225 -6.74 -20.81 0.09
N GLN A 226 -6.61 -21.91 -0.63
CA GLN A 226 -5.77 -21.99 -1.83
C GLN A 226 -6.27 -21.06 -2.94
N GLU A 227 -7.58 -21.03 -3.18
CA GLU A 227 -8.22 -20.12 -4.15
C GLU A 227 -8.01 -18.66 -3.76
N TRP A 228 -8.27 -18.31 -2.49
CA TRP A 228 -7.99 -16.97 -1.98
C TRP A 228 -6.51 -16.57 -2.15
N ALA A 229 -5.57 -17.47 -1.79
CA ALA A 229 -4.14 -17.20 -1.94
C ALA A 229 -3.72 -17.06 -3.41
N SER A 230 -4.45 -17.73 -4.32
CA SER A 230 -4.23 -17.64 -5.76
C SER A 230 -4.42 -16.22 -6.30
N GLU A 231 -5.38 -15.48 -5.71
CA GLU A 231 -5.77 -14.13 -6.08
C GLU A 231 -5.01 -13.04 -5.31
N HIS A 232 -4.66 -13.30 -4.05
CA HIS A 232 -4.16 -12.27 -3.13
C HIS A 232 -2.65 -12.35 -2.83
N CYS A 233 -2.01 -13.49 -3.09
CA CYS A 233 -0.58 -13.68 -2.82
C CYS A 233 0.20 -13.79 -4.14
N SER A 234 1.24 -12.99 -4.32
CA SER A 234 2.07 -13.05 -5.53
C SER A 234 2.76 -14.40 -5.68
N ALA A 235 2.49 -15.11 -6.79
CA ALA A 235 2.94 -16.49 -7.01
C ALA A 235 4.43 -16.76 -6.71
N PRO A 236 5.42 -15.91 -7.11
CA PRO A 236 6.84 -16.16 -6.82
C PRO A 236 7.22 -16.08 -5.33
N PHE A 237 6.38 -15.43 -4.51
CA PHE A 237 6.63 -15.21 -3.08
C PHE A 237 5.65 -16.00 -2.20
N ARG A 238 4.71 -16.73 -2.81
CA ARG A 238 3.67 -17.49 -2.10
C ARG A 238 4.26 -18.72 -1.42
N ALA A 239 3.97 -18.87 -0.12
CA ALA A 239 4.41 -20.00 0.69
C ALA A 239 3.87 -21.33 0.18
N SER A 240 4.63 -22.42 0.39
CA SER A 240 4.32 -23.75 -0.13
C SER A 240 2.96 -24.30 0.34
N GLU A 241 2.63 -24.05 1.60
CA GLU A 241 1.39 -24.41 2.28
C GLU A 241 0.16 -23.65 1.75
N LEU A 242 0.36 -22.61 0.93
CA LEU A 242 -0.69 -21.90 0.21
C LEU A 242 -0.85 -22.37 -1.24
N TRP A 243 0.09 -23.19 -1.76
CA TRP A 243 -0.01 -23.83 -3.08
C TRP A 243 -0.75 -25.16 -3.01
N ASP A 244 -0.36 -26.02 -2.07
CA ASP A 244 -1.02 -27.29 -1.78
C ASP A 244 -1.50 -27.25 -0.32
N CYS A 245 -2.66 -26.63 -0.10
CA CYS A 245 -3.15 -26.41 1.25
C CYS A 245 -3.56 -27.74 1.90
N PRO A 246 -2.94 -28.14 3.02
CA PRO A 246 -3.31 -29.36 3.73
C PRO A 246 -4.72 -29.25 4.33
N SER A 247 -5.47 -30.36 4.32
CA SER A 247 -6.87 -30.39 4.80
C SER A 247 -7.02 -30.43 6.34
N HIS A 248 -5.92 -30.65 7.06
CA HIS A 248 -5.88 -30.74 8.53
C HIS A 248 -4.57 -30.15 9.04
N ALA A 249 -4.45 -28.83 9.02
CA ALA A 249 -3.29 -28.14 9.52
C ALA A 249 -3.65 -26.75 10.05
N ASP A 250 -2.71 -26.16 10.79
CA ASP A 250 -2.79 -24.79 11.25
C ASP A 250 -1.84 -23.95 10.39
N ILE A 251 -2.42 -23.03 9.63
CA ILE A 251 -1.70 -22.02 8.85
C ILE A 251 -1.58 -20.78 9.72
N ASP A 252 -0.40 -20.17 9.75
CA ASP A 252 -0.10 -19.04 10.62
C ASP A 252 0.81 -18.00 9.93
N GLU A 253 1.29 -17.04 10.71
CA GLU A 253 2.13 -15.94 10.24
C GLU A 253 3.46 -16.34 9.58
N ARG A 254 3.85 -17.63 9.63
CA ARG A 254 5.08 -18.12 9.00
C ARG A 254 5.03 -18.06 7.47
N THR A 255 3.85 -17.91 6.87
CA THR A 255 3.72 -17.63 5.44
C THR A 255 4.50 -16.37 5.03
N ASP A 256 4.48 -15.31 5.85
CA ASP A 256 5.24 -14.09 5.59
C ASP A 256 6.75 -14.32 5.70
N ILE A 257 7.20 -15.26 6.54
CA ILE A 257 8.62 -15.59 6.71
C ILE A 257 9.16 -16.26 5.45
N TRP A 258 8.36 -17.12 4.80
CA TRP A 258 8.68 -17.65 3.47
C TRP A 258 8.81 -16.52 2.45
N SER A 259 7.80 -15.66 2.34
CA SER A 259 7.79 -14.54 1.40
C SER A 259 8.94 -13.56 1.61
N LEU A 260 9.31 -13.32 2.88
CA LEU A 260 10.48 -12.53 3.26
C LEU A 260 11.79 -13.21 2.81
N GLY A 261 11.91 -14.53 2.96
CA GLY A 261 13.05 -15.30 2.45
C GLY A 261 13.19 -15.19 0.93
N CYS A 262 12.09 -15.31 0.19
CA CYS A 262 12.05 -15.08 -1.26
C CYS A 262 12.45 -13.63 -1.62
N THR A 263 11.98 -12.64 -0.86
CA THR A 263 12.32 -11.22 -1.03
C THR A 263 13.82 -10.98 -0.83
N LEU A 264 14.40 -11.58 0.21
CA LEU A 264 15.83 -11.52 0.49
C LEU A 264 16.65 -12.18 -0.64
N PHE A 265 16.22 -13.35 -1.10
CA PHE A 265 16.87 -14.04 -2.21
C PHE A 265 16.84 -13.19 -3.48
N ALA A 266 15.69 -12.57 -3.80
CA ALA A 266 15.55 -11.72 -4.97
C ALA A 266 16.57 -10.57 -4.97
N ILE A 267 16.73 -9.85 -3.86
CA ILE A 267 17.66 -8.71 -3.81
C ILE A 267 19.14 -9.11 -3.79
N ILE A 268 19.46 -10.33 -3.36
CA ILE A 268 20.83 -10.86 -3.40
C ILE A 268 21.17 -11.37 -4.80
N CYS A 269 20.21 -11.98 -5.50
CA CYS A 269 20.45 -12.72 -6.75
C CYS A 269 20.10 -11.95 -8.03
N ILE A 270 19.42 -10.80 -7.94
CA ILE A 270 19.25 -9.91 -9.11
C ILE A 270 20.64 -9.43 -9.53
N SER A 271 21.17 -10.14 -10.54
CA SER A 271 22.49 -10.01 -11.18
C SER A 271 22.31 -9.75 -12.67
#